data_AF-A0A9E0Y571-F1
#
_entry.id   AF-A0A9E0Y571-F1
#
_cell.length_a   1.000
_cell.length_b   1.000
_cell.length_c   1.000
_cell.angle_alpha   90.00
_cell.angle_beta   90.00
_cell.angle_gamma   90.00
#
_symmetry.space_group_name_H-M   'P 1'
#
loop_
_entity.id
_entity.type
_entity.pdbx_description
1 polymer ?
#
loop_
_entity_poly.entity_id
_entity_poly.type
_entity_poly.pdbx_seq_one_letter_code
_entity_poly.pdbx_strand_id
1 'polypeptide(L)'
;NGGVTTASTMPASVLGLIVTNNSTGGNLGTGFSASAYNSLSATAANLITGATYGGNQNFTVKYKATPGFAYPAGVYSTDVVYTATQQ
;
A
#
# COMPACT_ATOMS: atom_id res chain seq x y z
N ASN A 1 -9.14 14.20 26.83
CA ASN A 1 -9.58 14.67 25.51
C ASN A 1 -9.24 13.66 24.44
N GLY A 2 -10.08 12.64 24.25
CA GLY A 2 -9.96 11.64 23.20
C GLY A 2 -11.23 11.68 22.37
N GLY A 3 -11.26 12.55 21.36
CA GLY A 3 -12.39 12.63 20.44
C GLY A 3 -12.34 11.44 19.50
N VAL A 4 -13.20 10.46 19.71
CA VAL A 4 -13.47 9.42 18.70
C VAL A 4 -14.15 10.14 17.54
N THR A 5 -13.62 10.00 16.33
CA THR A 5 -14.31 10.54 15.15
C THR A 5 -15.63 9.79 15.02
N THR A 6 -16.75 10.50 14.99
CA THR A 6 -18.08 9.90 14.75
C THR A 6 -18.22 9.32 13.34
N ALA A 7 -17.29 9.65 12.44
CA ALA A 7 -17.20 9.09 11.11
C ALA A 7 -16.71 7.63 11.18
N SER A 8 -17.54 6.72 10.68
CA SER A 8 -17.18 5.31 10.50
C SER A 8 -16.25 5.09 9.29
N THR A 9 -15.46 6.11 8.92
CA THR A 9 -14.60 6.10 7.72
C THR A 9 -13.15 6.21 8.16
N MET A 10 -12.42 5.10 8.06
CA MET A 10 -10.97 5.06 8.27
C MET A 10 -10.26 5.37 6.94
N PRO A 11 -9.31 6.32 6.89
CA PRO A 11 -8.61 6.65 5.66
C PRO A 11 -7.59 5.56 5.28
N ALA A 12 -7.35 5.39 3.98
CA ALA A 12 -6.37 4.42 3.47
C ALA A 12 -4.94 4.64 3.97
N SER A 13 -4.60 5.86 4.41
CA SER A 13 -3.28 6.20 4.97
C SER A 13 -2.95 5.49 6.28
N VAL A 14 -3.96 4.92 6.95
CA VAL A 14 -3.77 4.03 8.10
C VAL A 14 -3.10 2.70 7.71
N LEU A 15 -3.29 2.27 6.46
CA LEU A 15 -2.68 1.07 5.91
C LEU A 15 -1.33 1.42 5.28
N GLY A 16 -0.27 0.91 5.87
CA GLY A 16 1.08 0.97 5.30
C GLY A 16 1.38 -0.23 4.42
N LEU A 17 2.16 -0.03 3.36
CA LEU A 17 2.68 -1.06 2.47
C LEU A 17 4.21 -1.03 2.41
N ILE A 18 4.83 -2.20 2.34
CA ILE A 18 6.24 -2.39 1.95
C ILE A 18 6.38 -3.40 0.82
N VAL A 19 7.40 -3.25 -0.03
CA VAL A 19 7.74 -4.21 -1.08
C VAL A 19 9.02 -4.94 -0.68
N THR A 20 8.89 -6.00 0.12
CA THR A 20 10.03 -6.73 0.71
C THR A 20 10.90 -7.47 -0.31
N ASN A 21 10.37 -7.76 -1.49
CA ASN A 21 11.13 -8.31 -2.60
C ASN A 21 10.59 -7.76 -3.92
N ASN A 22 11.49 -7.42 -4.84
CA ASN A 22 11.15 -7.03 -6.20
C ASN A 22 12.13 -7.71 -7.16
N SER A 23 11.68 -8.78 -7.80
CA SER A 23 12.42 -9.52 -8.82
C SER A 23 11.86 -9.26 -10.23
N THR A 24 11.15 -8.15 -10.42
CA THR A 24 10.52 -7.82 -11.70
C THR A 24 11.46 -7.20 -12.74
N GLY A 25 12.70 -6.90 -12.35
CA GLY A 25 13.67 -6.16 -13.17
C GLY A 25 13.47 -4.63 -13.14
N GLY A 26 12.37 -4.14 -12.56
CA GLY A 26 12.08 -2.72 -12.42
C GLY A 26 12.52 -2.11 -11.09
N ASN A 27 12.29 -0.82 -10.93
CA ASN A 27 12.57 -0.06 -9.70
C ASN A 27 11.28 0.19 -8.91
N LEU A 28 11.38 0.36 -7.59
CA LEU A 28 10.25 0.83 -6.79
C LEU A 28 9.88 2.25 -7.20
N GLY A 29 8.58 2.52 -7.32
CA GLY A 29 8.09 3.85 -7.58
C GLY A 29 8.25 4.78 -6.38
N THR A 30 8.09 6.07 -6.62
CA THR A 30 8.31 7.12 -5.62
C THR A 30 7.48 6.89 -4.36
N GLY A 31 8.13 6.98 -3.20
CA GLY A 31 7.52 6.78 -1.89
C GLY A 31 7.47 5.34 -1.41
N PHE A 32 7.65 4.35 -2.28
CA PHE A 32 7.69 2.94 -1.88
C PHE A 32 9.10 2.50 -1.47
N SER A 33 9.18 1.55 -0.54
CA SER A 33 10.44 1.09 0.04
C SER A 33 10.43 -0.41 0.29
N ALA A 34 11.63 -0.99 0.27
CA ALA A 34 11.86 -2.38 0.64
C ALA A 34 11.99 -2.58 2.17
N SER A 35 12.23 -1.51 2.91
CA SER A 35 12.59 -1.58 4.34
C SER A 35 11.70 -0.73 5.25
N ALA A 36 10.83 0.13 4.71
CA ALA A 36 10.00 1.04 5.50
C ALA A 36 8.56 1.11 4.95
N TYR A 37 7.57 1.03 5.84
CA TYR A 37 6.16 1.14 5.49
C TYR A 37 5.85 2.55 4.99
N ASN A 38 5.25 2.62 3.80
CA ASN A 38 4.67 3.85 3.29
C ASN A 38 3.15 3.78 3.40
N SER A 39 2.54 4.84 3.92
CA SER A 39 1.09 4.97 3.99
C SER A 39 0.49 5.01 2.59
N LEU A 40 -0.57 4.23 2.38
CA LEU A 40 -1.31 4.24 1.13
C LEU A 40 -2.20 5.48 1.01
N SER A 41 -2.67 5.73 -0.21
CA SER A 41 -3.67 6.76 -0.48
C SER A 41 -4.71 6.20 -1.45
N ALA A 42 -5.84 6.88 -1.59
CA ALA A 42 -6.83 6.54 -2.62
C ALA A 42 -6.40 6.95 -4.04
N THR A 43 -5.27 7.65 -4.17
CA THR A 43 -4.71 8.06 -5.46
C THR A 43 -3.86 6.95 -6.05
N ALA A 44 -4.06 6.67 -7.33
CA ALA A 44 -3.23 5.71 -8.06
C ALA A 44 -1.76 6.16 -8.09
N ALA A 45 -0.85 5.21 -7.87
CA ALA A 45 0.58 5.43 -7.91
C ALA A 45 1.29 4.22 -8.51
N ASN A 46 2.43 4.46 -9.16
CA ASN A 46 3.25 3.38 -9.67
C ASN A 46 3.97 2.69 -8.50
N LEU A 47 3.68 1.42 -8.25
CA LEU A 47 4.40 0.63 -7.25
C LEU A 47 5.80 0.23 -7.75
N ILE A 48 5.87 -0.19 -9.01
CA ILE A 48 7.08 -0.63 -9.71
C ILE A 48 7.07 0.00 -11.10
N THR A 49 8.21 0.52 -11.55
CA THR A 49 8.40 1.08 -12.90
C THR A 49 9.52 0.35 -13.64
N GLY A 50 9.42 0.26 -14.97
CA GLY A 50 10.47 -0.33 -15.81
C GLY A 50 10.67 -1.84 -15.60
N ALA A 51 9.61 -2.57 -15.26
CA ALA A 51 9.68 -4.03 -15.16
C ALA A 51 10.01 -4.66 -16.52
N THR A 52 10.76 -5.77 -16.51
CA THR A 52 11.12 -6.48 -17.73
C THR A 52 10.03 -7.46 -18.14
N TYR A 53 9.80 -7.61 -19.45
CA TYR A 53 8.91 -8.64 -19.99
C TYR A 53 9.56 -10.03 -19.91
N GLY A 54 8.75 -11.08 -19.97
CA GLY A 54 9.23 -12.46 -20.05
C GLY A 54 8.80 -13.32 -18.87
N GLY A 55 9.77 -14.01 -18.26
CA GLY A 55 9.56 -15.08 -17.26
C GLY A 55 8.84 -14.67 -15.98
N ASN A 56 9.01 -15.46 -14.92
CA ASN A 56 8.25 -15.23 -13.68
C ASN A 56 8.81 -14.02 -12.89
N GLN A 57 8.17 -12.86 -13.09
CA GLN A 57 8.56 -11.58 -12.50
C GLN A 57 7.77 -11.32 -11.21
N ASN A 58 8.31 -11.77 -10.09
CA ASN A 58 7.61 -11.71 -8.80
C ASN A 58 7.97 -10.46 -8.00
N PHE A 59 7.02 -9.96 -7.22
CA PHE A 59 7.25 -9.03 -6.13
C PHE A 59 6.47 -9.49 -4.89
N THR A 60 6.90 -9.06 -3.72
CA THR A 60 6.28 -9.45 -2.45
C THR A 60 5.97 -8.23 -1.62
N VAL A 61 4.70 -8.07 -1.27
CA VAL A 61 4.22 -6.97 -0.42
C VAL A 61 3.91 -7.46 1.00
N LYS A 62 4.07 -6.57 1.97
CA LYS A 62 3.48 -6.73 3.31
C LYS A 62 2.69 -5.49 3.66
N TYR A 63 1.62 -5.70 4.43
CA TYR A 63 0.75 -4.65 4.90
C TYR A 63 0.80 -4.53 6.41
N LYS A 64 0.63 -3.31 6.91
CA LYS A 64 0.50 -3.03 8.34
C LYS A 64 -0.46 -1.88 8.57
N ALA A 65 -1.53 -2.11 9.31
CA ALA A 65 -2.47 -1.06 9.71
C ALA A 65 -2.04 -0.44 11.06
N THR A 66 -2.06 0.90 11.15
CA THR A 66 -1.79 1.64 12.40
C THR A 66 -2.88 2.68 12.70
N PRO A 67 -4.11 2.25 13.06
CA PRO A 67 -5.27 3.15 13.23
C PRO A 67 -5.21 4.02 14.49
N GLY A 68 -4.48 3.60 15.53
CA GLY A 68 -4.58 4.25 16.84
C GLY A 68 -5.96 4.08 17.47
N PHE A 69 -6.36 5.03 18.33
CA PHE A 69 -7.62 4.98 19.10
C PHE A 69 -8.68 5.98 18.62
N ALA A 70 -8.48 6.62 17.46
CA ALA A 70 -9.36 7.67 16.96
C ALA A 70 -10.66 7.12 16.33
N TYR A 71 -10.67 5.84 15.96
CA TYR A 71 -11.76 5.20 15.23
C TYR A 71 -12.58 4.29 16.14
N PRO A 72 -13.92 4.27 16.00
CA PRO A 72 -14.77 3.36 16.76
C PRO A 72 -14.45 1.90 16.44
N ALA A 73 -14.85 0.99 17.34
CA ALA A 73 -14.69 -0.44 17.10
C ALA A 73 -15.57 -0.89 15.92
N GLY A 74 -14.99 -1.68 15.02
CA GLY A 74 -15.69 -2.16 13.83
C GLY A 74 -14.74 -2.82 12.85
N VAL A 75 -15.30 -3.46 11.83
CA VAL A 75 -14.54 -3.99 10.69
C VAL A 75 -14.44 -2.90 9.63
N TYR A 76 -13.21 -2.58 9.23
CA TYR A 76 -12.92 -1.66 8.14
C TYR A 76 -12.25 -2.46 7.03
N SER A 77 -12.82 -2.40 5.83
CA SER A 77 -12.31 -3.10 4.66
C SER A 77 -11.83 -2.10 3.61
N THR A 78 -10.77 -2.46 2.89
CA THR A 78 -10.26 -1.69 1.76
C THR A 78 -9.68 -2.64 0.72
N ASP A 79 -9.86 -2.30 -0.55
CA ASP A 79 -9.33 -3.08 -1.66
C ASP A 79 -8.07 -2.41 -2.22
N VAL A 80 -7.01 -3.19 -2.39
CA VAL A 80 -5.78 -2.76 -3.06
C VAL A 80 -5.68 -3.50 -4.39
N VAL A 81 -5.84 -2.77 -5.49
CA VAL A 81 -5.80 -3.32 -6.84
C VAL A 81 -4.43 -3.07 -7.46
N TYR A 82 -3.78 -4.14 -7.91
CA TYR A 82 -2.54 -4.06 -8.67
C TYR A 82 -2.83 -4.28 -10.15
N THR A 83 -2.51 -3.29 -10.97
CA THR A 83 -2.68 -3.36 -12.42
C THR A 83 -1.32 -3.33 -13.08
N ALA A 84 -0.97 -4.39 -13.81
CA ALA A 84 0.19 -4.41 -14.69
C ALA A 84 -0.20 -3.78 -16.03
N THR A 85 0.58 -2.80 -16.50
CA THR A 85 0.37 -2.14 -17.79
C THR A 85 1.65 -2.19 -18.63
N GLN A 86 1.49 -2.14 -19.95
CA GLN A 86 2.57 -1.87 -20.89
C GLN A 86 2.46 -0.40 -21.30
N GLN A 87 3.58 0.32 -21.28
CA GLN A 87 3.67 1.70 -21.78
C GLN A 87 4.35 1.72 -23.15
#